data_AF-A0A662T0R6-F1
#
_entry.id   AF-A0A662T0R6-F1
#
_cell.length_a   1.000
_cell.length_b   1.000
_cell.length_c   1.000
_cell.angle_alpha   90.00
_cell.angle_beta   90.00
_cell.angle_gamma   90.00
#
_symmetry.space_group_name_H-M   'P 1'
#
loop_
_entity.id
_entity.type
_entity.pdbx_description
1 polymer ?
#
loop_
_entity_poly.entity_id
_entity_poly.type
_entity_poly.pdbx_seq_one_letter_code
_entity_poly.pdbx_strand_id
1 'polypeptide(L)'
;RGAPCGSTWHVANRLVGCSAEKAVWKAALLHQLYPCMASTKLDPISGRDSLLHISAKILMSEVERALREAGMLEEGVLEKSK
;
A
#
# COMPACT_ATOMS: atom_id res chain seq x y z
N ARG A 1 11.79 2.57 -8.25
CA ARG A 1 10.68 2.01 -9.07
C ARG A 1 9.42 2.80 -8.80
N GLY A 2 8.55 3.01 -9.78
CA GLY A 2 7.27 3.71 -9.59
C GLY A 2 6.24 3.34 -10.65
N ALA A 3 4.96 3.41 -10.29
CA ALA A 3 3.86 3.20 -11.23
C ALA A 3 3.82 4.34 -12.26
N PRO A 4 3.56 4.04 -13.55
CA PRO A 4 3.54 5.04 -14.62
C PRO A 4 2.44 6.11 -14.42
N CYS A 5 1.37 5.76 -13.71
CA CYS A 5 0.31 6.71 -13.35
C CYS A 5 0.72 7.70 -12.25
N GLY A 6 1.88 7.53 -11.60
CA GLY A 6 2.35 8.43 -10.55
C GLY A 6 1.88 8.09 -9.13
N SER A 7 1.04 7.07 -8.95
CA SER A 7 0.51 6.69 -7.62
C SER A 7 1.61 6.36 -6.61
N THR A 8 2.68 5.68 -7.02
CA THR A 8 3.83 5.36 -6.14
C THR A 8 4.49 6.62 -5.60
N TRP A 9 4.72 7.63 -6.45
CA TRP A 9 5.32 8.90 -6.04
C TRP A 9 4.37 9.71 -5.17
N HIS A 10 3.07 9.71 -5.49
CA HIS A 10 2.05 10.37 -4.69
C HIS A 10 2.01 9.83 -3.25
N VAL A 11 2.07 8.49 -3.11
CA VAL A 11 2.09 7.82 -1.82
C VAL A 11 3.39 8.12 -1.09
N ALA A 12 4.55 7.91 -1.73
CA ALA A 12 5.86 8.11 -1.11
C ALA A 12 6.01 9.51 -0.49
N ASN A 13 5.63 10.57 -1.23
CA ASN A 13 5.67 11.94 -0.73
C ASN A 13 4.78 12.18 0.51
N ARG A 14 3.67 11.44 0.66
CA ARG A 14 2.73 11.57 1.79
C ARG A 14 3.04 10.66 2.98
N LEU A 15 4.01 9.77 2.82
CA LEU A 15 4.56 8.96 3.91
C LEU A 15 5.69 9.67 4.64
N VAL A 16 6.27 10.75 4.08
CA VAL A 16 7.26 11.57 4.78
C VAL A 16 6.68 12.08 6.10
N GLY A 17 7.39 11.84 7.21
CA GLY A 17 6.95 12.19 8.56
C GLY A 17 5.89 11.25 9.18
N CYS A 18 5.49 10.18 8.49
CA CYS A 18 4.63 9.14 9.04
C CYS A 18 5.45 8.17 9.91
N SER A 19 4.92 7.74 11.06
CA SER A 19 5.54 6.66 11.83
C SER A 19 5.51 5.35 11.04
N ALA A 20 6.54 4.51 11.22
CA ALA A 20 6.68 3.24 10.51
C ALA A 20 5.45 2.32 10.72
N GLU A 21 4.96 2.25 11.96
CA GLU A 21 3.74 1.50 12.34
C GLU A 21 2.51 1.87 11.52
N LYS A 22 2.34 3.16 11.19
CA LYS A 22 1.18 3.68 10.43
C LYS A 22 1.43 3.71 8.93
N ALA A 23 2.69 3.76 8.51
CA ALA A 23 3.07 3.99 7.12
C ALA A 23 2.51 2.89 6.19
N VAL A 24 2.48 1.65 6.64
CA VAL A 24 1.99 0.51 5.85
C VAL A 24 0.50 0.66 5.51
N TRP A 25 -0.36 0.84 6.52
CA TRP A 25 -1.79 1.08 6.30
C TRP A 25 -2.06 2.38 5.54
N LYS A 26 -1.33 3.45 5.87
CA LYS A 26 -1.47 4.75 5.21
C LYS A 26 -1.12 4.65 3.73
N ALA A 27 -0.13 3.84 3.35
CA ALA A 27 0.23 3.63 1.95
C ALA A 27 -0.92 3.04 1.14
N ALA A 28 -1.58 2.00 1.65
CA ALA A 28 -2.73 1.37 1.01
C ALA A 28 -3.90 2.34 0.84
N LEU A 29 -4.21 3.13 1.89
CA LEU A 29 -5.27 4.13 1.85
C LEU A 29 -5.00 5.22 0.81
N LEU A 30 -3.79 5.77 0.81
CA LEU A 30 -3.37 6.80 -0.14
C LEU A 30 -3.43 6.31 -1.59
N HIS A 31 -3.11 5.04 -1.84
CA HIS A 31 -3.23 4.44 -3.17
C HIS A 31 -4.68 4.33 -3.64
N GLN A 32 -5.59 3.94 -2.74
CA GLN A 32 -7.02 3.82 -3.05
C GLN A 32 -7.69 5.17 -3.31
N LEU A 33 -7.24 6.23 -2.62
CA LEU A 33 -7.73 7.60 -2.80
C LEU A 33 -7.11 8.34 -4.01
N TYR A 34 -6.03 7.80 -4.57
CA TYR A 34 -5.41 8.36 -5.77
C TYR A 34 -6.38 8.24 -6.97
N PRO A 35 -6.41 9.19 -7.93
CA PRO A 35 -7.21 9.09 -9.16
C PRO A 35 -6.67 8.02 -10.12
N CYS A 36 -6.66 6.78 -9.65
CA CYS A 36 -6.22 5.60 -10.36
C CYS A 36 -7.31 5.12 -11.32
N MET A 37 -6.93 4.61 -12.50
CA MET A 37 -7.87 3.97 -13.43
C MET A 37 -8.08 2.47 -13.12
N ALA A 38 -7.50 1.96 -12.02
CA ALA A 38 -7.72 0.58 -11.61
C ALA A 38 -9.19 0.37 -11.19
N SER A 39 -9.77 -0.73 -11.64
CA SER A 39 -11.16 -1.07 -11.32
C SER A 39 -11.35 -1.25 -9.82
N THR A 40 -12.41 -0.64 -9.29
CA THR A 40 -12.94 -0.86 -7.94
C THR A 40 -13.94 -2.02 -7.87
N LYS A 41 -14.41 -2.51 -9.02
CA LYS A 41 -15.25 -3.71 -9.09
C LYS A 41 -14.43 -4.95 -8.83
N LEU A 42 -15.08 -5.99 -8.31
CA LEU A 42 -14.48 -7.33 -8.19
C LEU A 42 -13.85 -7.74 -9.52
N ASP A 43 -12.61 -8.17 -9.45
CA ASP A 43 -11.90 -8.67 -10.61
C ASP A 43 -12.50 -10.02 -11.04
N PRO A 44 -12.98 -10.17 -12.28
CA PRO A 44 -13.66 -11.38 -12.72
C PRO A 44 -12.75 -12.61 -12.82
N ILE A 45 -11.43 -12.41 -12.84
CA ILE A 45 -10.44 -13.50 -12.95
C ILE A 45 -10.12 -14.07 -11.56
N SER A 46 -9.76 -13.21 -10.62
CA SER A 46 -9.38 -13.61 -9.26
C SER A 46 -10.58 -13.86 -8.35
N GLY A 47 -11.72 -13.18 -8.60
CA GLY A 47 -12.99 -13.33 -7.87
C GLY A 47 -12.96 -12.94 -6.38
N ARG A 48 -11.80 -12.53 -5.85
CA ARG A 48 -11.58 -12.32 -4.40
C ARG A 48 -11.60 -10.86 -3.99
N ASP A 49 -11.15 -9.98 -4.88
CA ASP A 49 -11.04 -8.55 -4.58
C ASP A 49 -11.01 -7.70 -5.86
N SER A 50 -11.06 -6.39 -5.73
CA SER A 50 -10.90 -5.46 -6.85
C SER A 50 -9.42 -5.31 -7.26
N LEU A 51 -9.16 -4.95 -8.51
CA LEU A 51 -7.79 -4.66 -8.96
C LEU A 51 -7.16 -3.51 -8.15
N LEU A 52 -7.95 -2.51 -7.74
CA LEU A 52 -7.48 -1.42 -6.90
C LEU A 52 -7.05 -1.89 -5.50
N HIS A 53 -7.82 -2.79 -4.87
CA HIS A 53 -7.44 -3.33 -3.57
C HIS A 53 -6.23 -4.26 -3.67
N ILE A 54 -6.15 -5.07 -4.72
CA ILE A 54 -4.99 -5.95 -4.97
C ILE A 54 -3.73 -5.09 -5.12
N SER A 55 -3.78 -4.02 -5.93
CA SER A 55 -2.64 -3.11 -6.08
C SER A 55 -2.27 -2.40 -4.78
N ALA A 56 -3.26 -2.00 -3.99
CA ALA A 56 -3.03 -1.40 -2.67
C ALA A 56 -2.36 -2.38 -1.69
N LYS A 57 -2.76 -3.66 -1.69
CA LYS A 57 -2.12 -4.72 -0.89
C LYS A 57 -0.69 -4.99 -1.31
N ILE A 58 -0.41 -5.02 -2.62
CA ILE A 58 0.97 -5.14 -3.12
C ILE A 58 1.82 -3.97 -2.62
N LEU A 59 1.33 -2.74 -2.75
CA LEU A 59 2.03 -1.56 -2.24
C LEU A 59 2.26 -1.65 -0.72
N MET A 60 1.25 -2.11 0.02
CA MET A 60 1.32 -2.30 1.47
C MET A 60 2.46 -3.26 1.85
N SER A 61 2.52 -4.45 1.24
CA SER A 61 3.58 -5.43 1.47
C SER A 61 4.97 -4.89 1.10
N GLU A 62 5.06 -4.09 0.04
CA GLU A 62 6.32 -3.47 -0.38
C GLU A 62 6.82 -2.40 0.60
N VAL A 63 5.92 -1.59 1.16
CA VAL A 63 6.26 -0.61 2.19
C VAL A 63 6.66 -1.31 3.48
N GLU A 64 5.93 -2.36 3.88
CA GLU A 64 6.26 -3.16 5.05
C GLU A 64 7.66 -3.78 4.91
N ARG A 65 7.96 -4.42 3.77
CA ARG A 65 9.29 -4.97 3.50
C ARG A 65 10.38 -3.91 3.59
N ALA A 66 10.18 -2.75 2.97
CA ALA A 66 11.17 -1.67 2.99
C ALA A 66 11.45 -1.16 4.41
N LEU A 67 10.41 -1.04 5.26
CA LEU A 67 10.57 -0.62 6.65
C LEU A 67 11.28 -1.68 7.50
N ARG A 68 11.03 -2.97 7.23
CA ARG A 68 11.74 -4.09 7.86
C ARG A 68 13.23 -4.09 7.50
N GLU A 69 13.54 -3.96 6.21
CA GLU A 69 14.92 -3.85 5.72
C GLU A 69 15.66 -2.65 6.32
N ALA A 70 14.93 -1.56 6.61
CA ALA A 70 15.46 -0.38 7.28
C ALA A 70 15.53 -0.50 8.83
N GLY A 71 15.13 -1.63 9.41
CA GLY A 71 15.11 -1.83 10.87
C GLY A 71 14.06 -1.00 11.62
N MET A 72 13.00 -0.57 10.92
CA MET A 72 11.96 0.31 11.46
C MET A 72 10.67 -0.43 11.88
N LEU A 73 10.56 -1.74 11.57
CA LEU A 73 9.39 -2.59 11.88
C LEU A 73 9.81 -4.03 12.19
N GLU A 74 9.23 -4.61 13.26
CA GLU A 74 9.41 -6.01 13.70
C GLU A 74 8.41 -6.98 13.03
N GLU A 75 8.70 -8.29 13.01
CA GLU A 75 7.78 -9.33 12.51
C GLU A 75 6.45 -9.35 13.28
N GLY A 76 5.32 -9.38 12.55
CA GLY A 76 3.97 -9.49 13.11
C GLY A 76 3.30 -8.21 13.62
N VAL A 77 3.89 -7.01 13.46
CA VAL A 77 3.29 -5.74 13.95
C VAL A 77 1.94 -5.42 13.29
N LEU A 78 1.74 -5.79 12.01
CA LEU A 78 0.49 -5.51 11.29
C LEU A 78 -0.68 -6.46 11.59
N GLU A 79 -0.43 -7.64 12.15
CA GLU A 79 -1.49 -8.55 12.58
C GLU A 79 -2.22 -8.05 13.84
N LYS A 80 -1.59 -7.16 14.62
CA LYS A 80 -2.13 -6.64 15.89
C LYS A 80 -3.05 -5.42 15.77
N SER A 81 -3.23 -4.87 14.57
CA SER A 81 -4.10 -3.70 14.32
C SER A 81 -5.48 -4.05 13.75
N LYS A 82 -5.85 -5.34 13.72
CA LYS A 82 -7.21 -5.81 13.37
C LYS A 82 -8.03 -6.11 14.61
#